data_AF-A0A9P0VZR1-F1
#
_entry.id   AF-A0A9P0VZR1-F1
#
_cell.length_a   1.000
_cell.length_b   1.000
_cell.length_c   1.000
_cell.angle_alpha   90.00
_cell.angle_beta   90.00
_cell.angle_gamma   90.00
#
_symmetry.space_group_name_H-M   'P 1'
#
loop_
_entity.id
_entity.type
_entity.pdbx_description
1 polymer ?
#
loop_
_entity_poly.entity_id
_entity_poly.type
_entity_poly.pdbx_seq_one_letter_code
_entity_poly.pdbx_strand_id
1 'polypeptide(L)'
;MAEKDLDQIKAQIQDYLISSGNYEIINKQLKLQLYESGWFDQVTQLASKELQENGKEMTFEELFAFVRPKAEKFVPEQVKSDILEKIQDYLEDVVQ
;
A
#
# COMPACT_ATOMS: atom_id res chain seq x y z
N MET A 1 -15.92 20.31 -8.88
CA MET A 1 -15.81 21.02 -7.58
C MET A 1 -15.72 20.02 -6.44
N ALA A 2 -16.62 19.03 -6.33
CA ALA A 2 -16.60 18.00 -5.28
C ALA A 2 -15.31 17.15 -5.13
N GLU A 3 -14.59 16.84 -6.22
CA GLU A 3 -13.33 16.08 -6.12
C GLU A 3 -12.21 16.84 -5.38
N LYS A 4 -12.12 18.16 -5.59
CA LYS A 4 -11.10 18.99 -4.94
C LYS A 4 -11.28 19.06 -3.43
N ASP A 5 -12.53 19.13 -2.97
CA ASP A 5 -12.87 19.12 -1.55
C ASP A 5 -12.55 17.75 -0.92
N LEU A 6 -12.81 16.65 -1.62
CA LEU A 6 -12.45 15.30 -1.17
C LEU A 6 -10.92 15.11 -1.06
N ASP A 7 -10.15 15.57 -2.03
CA ASP A 7 -8.69 15.52 -1.96
C ASP A 7 -8.13 16.36 -0.82
N GLN A 8 -8.72 17.54 -0.56
CA GLN A 8 -8.33 18.38 0.57
C GLN A 8 -8.63 17.72 1.92
N ILE A 9 -9.80 17.10 2.05
CA ILE A 9 -10.20 16.37 3.26
C ILE A 9 -9.27 15.17 3.47
N LYS A 10 -8.97 14.38 2.43
CA LYS A 10 -8.00 13.28 2.50
C LYS A 10 -6.61 13.75 2.92
N ALA A 11 -6.14 14.87 2.39
CA ALA A 11 -4.85 15.43 2.77
C ALA A 11 -4.82 15.84 4.25
N GLN A 12 -5.87 16.50 4.75
CA GLN A 12 -5.98 16.87 6.17
C GLN A 12 -6.03 15.66 7.09
N ILE A 13 -6.80 14.63 6.71
CA ILE A 13 -6.85 13.34 7.39
C ILE A 13 -5.46 12.71 7.46
N GLN A 14 -4.76 12.68 6.32
CA GLN A 14 -3.43 12.10 6.25
C GLN A 14 -2.45 12.86 7.14
N ASP A 15 -2.48 14.19 7.13
CA ASP A 15 -1.63 15.04 7.97
C ASP A 15 -1.90 14.82 9.46
N TYR A 16 -3.16 14.66 9.84
CA TYR A 16 -3.56 14.32 11.20
C TYR A 16 -3.08 12.91 11.60
N LEU A 17 -3.32 11.89 10.75
CA LEU A 17 -2.85 10.53 10.99
C LEU A 17 -1.33 10.48 11.16
N ILE A 18 -0.59 11.28 10.39
CA ILE A 18 0.87 11.41 10.51
C ILE A 18 1.24 12.09 11.83
N SER A 19 0.64 13.24 12.15
CA SER A 19 0.92 14.00 13.37
C SER A 19 0.59 13.23 14.65
N SER A 20 -0.45 12.41 14.63
CA SER A 20 -0.84 11.52 15.74
C SER A 20 0.01 10.25 15.83
N GLY A 21 0.85 9.95 14.83
CA GLY A 21 1.62 8.71 14.75
C GLY A 21 0.81 7.48 14.30
N ASN A 22 -0.50 7.61 14.12
CA ASN A 22 -1.40 6.54 13.67
C ASN A 22 -1.04 6.05 12.26
N TYR A 23 -0.58 6.95 11.38
CA TYR A 23 -0.12 6.59 10.04
C TYR A 23 1.03 5.56 10.08
N GLU A 24 1.99 5.73 11.00
CA GLU A 24 3.08 4.77 11.15
C GLU A 24 2.58 3.41 11.64
N ILE A 25 1.58 3.38 12.53
CA ILE A 25 0.97 2.16 13.05
C ILE A 25 0.28 1.41 11.91
N ILE A 26 -0.57 2.10 11.14
CA ILE A 26 -1.29 1.53 9.99
C ILE A 26 -0.29 1.00 8.96
N ASN A 27 0.76 1.77 8.65
CA ASN A 27 1.77 1.37 7.67
C ASN A 27 2.59 0.16 8.16
N LYS A 28 2.95 0.11 9.45
CA LYS A 28 3.62 -1.06 10.03
C LYS A 28 2.74 -2.29 9.99
N GLN A 29 1.46 -2.16 10.33
CA GLN A 29 0.51 -3.27 10.29
C GLN A 29 0.27 -3.76 8.86
N LEU A 30 0.09 -2.85 7.90
CA LEU A 30 -0.02 -3.19 6.48
C LEU A 30 1.22 -3.97 6.03
N LYS A 31 2.43 -3.48 6.36
CA LYS A 31 3.67 -4.20 6.03
C LYS A 31 3.75 -5.57 6.67
N LEU A 32 3.36 -5.71 7.94
CA LEU A 32 3.30 -6.99 8.64
C LEU A 32 2.33 -7.95 7.95
N GLN A 33 1.10 -7.52 7.66
CA GLN A 33 0.11 -8.37 7.00
C GLN A 33 0.52 -8.75 5.57
N LEU A 34 1.13 -7.83 4.81
CA LEU A 34 1.71 -8.15 3.51
C LEU A 34 2.85 -9.16 3.63
N TYR A 35 3.67 -9.06 4.67
CA TYR A 35 4.75 -10.02 4.91
C TYR A 35 4.19 -11.40 5.31
N GLU A 36 3.25 -11.45 6.25
CA GLU A 36 2.62 -12.68 6.76
C GLU A 36 1.75 -13.38 5.72
N SER A 37 1.10 -12.62 4.82
CA SER A 37 0.36 -13.18 3.69
C SER A 37 1.26 -13.74 2.58
N GLY A 38 2.59 -13.59 2.71
CA GLY A 38 3.55 -14.03 1.69
C GLY A 38 3.62 -13.11 0.48
N TRP A 39 2.91 -11.98 0.49
CA TRP A 39 2.91 -11.01 -0.62
C TRP A 39 4.32 -10.53 -0.96
N PHE A 40 5.10 -10.19 0.07
CA PHE A 40 6.47 -9.69 -0.11
C PHE A 40 7.35 -10.72 -0.83
N ASP A 41 7.22 -11.99 -0.48
CA ASP A 41 7.95 -13.08 -1.12
C ASP A 41 7.49 -13.27 -2.57
N GLN A 42 6.18 -13.27 -2.81
CA GLN A 42 5.60 -13.38 -4.17
C GLN A 42 6.07 -12.25 -5.09
N VAL A 43 6.10 -11.01 -4.60
CA VAL A 43 6.56 -9.84 -5.38
C VAL A 43 8.05 -9.95 -5.66
N THR A 44 8.85 -10.38 -4.67
CA THR A 44 10.30 -10.56 -4.82
C THR A 44 10.62 -11.69 -5.79
N GLN A 45 9.92 -12.82 -5.71
CA GLN A 45 10.05 -13.93 -6.66
C GLN A 45 9.64 -13.51 -8.06
N LEU A 46 8.54 -12.77 -8.21
CA LEU A 46 8.09 -12.24 -9.49
C LEU A 46 9.15 -11.34 -10.12
N ALA A 47 9.69 -10.40 -9.35
CA ALA A 47 10.73 -9.48 -9.81
C ALA A 47 12.01 -10.25 -10.20
N SER A 48 12.41 -11.21 -9.38
CA SER A 48 13.60 -12.03 -9.63
C SER A 48 13.44 -12.91 -10.87
N LYS A 49 12.26 -13.48 -11.08
CA LYS A 49 11.93 -14.27 -12.26
C LYS A 49 11.96 -13.42 -13.52
N GLU A 50 11.37 -12.23 -13.48
CA GLU A 50 11.39 -11.32 -14.62
C GLU A 50 12.82 -10.85 -14.96
N LEU A 51 13.65 -10.60 -13.95
CA LEU A 51 15.07 -10.31 -14.14
C LEU A 51 15.84 -11.51 -14.70
N GLN A 52 15.49 -12.75 -14.34
CA GLN A 52 16.12 -13.93 -14.93
C GLN A 52 15.70 -14.17 -16.38
N GLU A 53 14.43 -13.91 -16.72
CA GLU A 53 13.88 -14.13 -18.06
C GLU A 53 14.26 -13.00 -19.03
N ASN A 54 14.28 -11.75 -18.57
CA ASN A 54 14.42 -10.54 -19.42
C ASN A 54 15.57 -9.60 -19.00
N GLY A 55 16.32 -9.89 -17.93
CA GLY A 55 17.19 -8.91 -17.25
C GLY A 55 18.54 -8.61 -17.89
N LYS A 56 18.80 -8.99 -19.15
CA LYS A 56 20.02 -8.52 -19.83
C LYS A 56 19.97 -7.03 -20.17
N GLU A 57 18.78 -6.44 -20.31
CA GLU A 57 18.60 -5.04 -20.71
C GLU A 57 17.52 -4.30 -19.89
N MET A 58 16.88 -4.96 -18.93
CA MET A 58 15.74 -4.38 -18.19
C MET A 58 16.19 -3.34 -17.16
N THR A 59 15.60 -2.15 -17.23
CA THR A 59 15.82 -1.10 -16.23
C THR A 59 14.94 -1.28 -14.99
N PHE A 60 15.32 -0.66 -13.87
CA PHE A 60 14.49 -0.65 -12.66
C PHE A 60 13.08 -0.10 -12.92
N GLU A 61 12.96 0.92 -13.77
CA GLU A 61 11.68 1.54 -14.10
C GLU A 61 10.76 0.57 -14.86
N GLU A 62 11.29 -0.20 -15.81
CA GLU A 62 10.54 -1.23 -16.52
C GLU A 62 10.13 -2.37 -15.60
N LEU A 63 11.04 -2.84 -14.76
CA LEU A 63 10.74 -3.88 -13.77
C LEU A 63 9.66 -3.38 -12.80
N PHE A 64 9.78 -2.15 -12.31
CA PHE A 64 8.79 -1.55 -11.41
C PHE A 64 7.44 -1.41 -12.10
N ALA A 65 7.39 -0.93 -13.35
CA ALA A 65 6.15 -0.80 -14.12
C ALA A 65 5.46 -2.15 -14.35
N PHE A 66 6.22 -3.24 -14.49
CA PHE A 66 5.69 -4.59 -14.61
C PHE A 66 5.25 -5.20 -13.29
N VAL A 67 6.09 -5.05 -12.25
CA VAL A 67 5.87 -5.66 -10.93
C VAL A 67 4.75 -4.93 -10.19
N ARG A 68 4.66 -3.60 -10.25
CA ARG A 68 3.67 -2.77 -9.55
C ARG A 68 2.22 -3.25 -9.72
N PRO A 69 1.66 -3.35 -10.94
CA PRO A 69 0.25 -3.77 -11.11
C PRO A 69 0.01 -5.23 -10.69
N LYS A 70 1.04 -6.08 -10.73
CA LYS A 70 0.94 -7.47 -10.23
C LYS A 70 0.98 -7.48 -8.71
N ALA A 71 1.87 -6.71 -8.11
CA ALA A 71 1.97 -6.51 -6.68
C ALA A 71 0.61 -6.03 -6.12
N GLU A 72 -0.03 -5.03 -6.73
CA GLU A 72 -1.36 -4.55 -6.32
C GLU A 72 -2.46 -5.61 -6.39
N LYS A 73 -2.34 -6.58 -7.31
CA LYS A 73 -3.24 -7.75 -7.44
C LYS A 73 -2.92 -8.86 -6.45
N PHE A 74 -1.66 -9.04 -6.09
CA PHE A 74 -1.26 -10.01 -5.07
C PHE A 74 -1.73 -9.60 -3.68
N VAL A 75 -1.99 -8.32 -3.43
CA VAL A 75 -2.49 -7.85 -2.14
C VAL A 75 -3.85 -8.51 -1.88
N PRO A 76 -3.98 -9.34 -0.82
CA PRO A 76 -5.25 -9.98 -0.49
C PRO A 76 -6.32 -8.94 -0.18
N GLU A 77 -7.55 -9.16 -0.63
CA GLU A 77 -8.68 -8.27 -0.31
C GLU A 77 -8.88 -8.15 1.20
N GLN A 78 -8.65 -9.24 1.95
CA GLN A 78 -8.72 -9.23 3.41
C GLN A 78 -7.78 -8.18 4.03
N VAL A 79 -6.55 -8.07 3.54
CA VAL A 79 -5.56 -7.09 4.03
C VAL A 79 -5.99 -5.67 3.67
N LYS A 80 -6.54 -5.46 2.47
CA LYS A 80 -7.09 -4.14 2.08
C LYS A 80 -8.25 -3.74 2.98
N SER A 81 -9.17 -4.66 3.22
CA SER A 81 -10.35 -4.41 4.07
C SER A 81 -9.95 -4.13 5.51
N ASP A 82 -9.06 -4.93 6.11
CA ASP A 82 -8.59 -4.74 7.49
C ASP A 82 -7.92 -3.37 7.68
N ILE A 83 -7.07 -2.97 6.72
CA ILE A 83 -6.40 -1.67 6.75
C ILE A 83 -7.36 -0.52 6.48
N LEU A 84 -8.34 -0.68 5.60
CA LEU A 84 -9.39 0.31 5.37
C LEU A 84 -10.30 0.50 6.58
N GLU A 85 -10.72 -0.58 7.20
CA GLU A 85 -11.51 -0.56 8.44
C GLU A 85 -10.73 0.15 9.54
N LYS A 86 -9.44 -0.15 9.66
CA LYS A 86 -8.58 0.52 10.64
C LYS A 86 -8.41 2.01 10.37
N ILE A 87 -8.27 2.42 9.10
CA ILE A 87 -8.25 3.84 8.73
C ILE A 87 -9.59 4.50 9.07
N GLN A 88 -10.72 3.83 8.84
CA GLN A 88 -12.05 4.32 9.23
C GLN A 88 -12.20 4.47 10.74
N ASP A 89 -11.78 3.46 11.52
CA ASP A 89 -11.82 3.49 12.99
C ASP A 89 -11.01 4.65 13.55
N TYR A 90 -9.79 4.85 13.03
CA TYR A 90 -8.99 6.01 13.39
C TYR A 90 -9.67 7.32 13.02
N LEU A 91 -10.30 7.39 11.83
CA LEU A 91 -11.01 8.59 11.39
C LEU A 91 -12.23 8.91 12.25
N GLU A 92 -12.99 7.91 12.68
CA GLU A 92 -14.11 8.10 13.60
C GLU A 92 -13.64 8.61 14.96
N ASP A 93 -12.50 8.12 15.46
CA ASP A 93 -11.87 8.61 16.70
C ASP A 93 -11.41 10.08 16.58
N VAL A 94 -10.93 10.51 15.41
CA VAL A 94 -10.53 11.91 15.16
C VAL A 94 -11.71 12.88 15.08
N VAL A 95 -12.84 12.44 14.56
CA VAL A 95 -13.99 13.31 14.21
C VAL A 95 -14.97 13.49 15.39
N GLN A 96 -14.62 13.01 16.59
CA GLN A 96 -15.45 13.13 17.80
C GLN A 96 -15.29 14.46 18.56
#